data_AF-A0ABD5TFQ2-F1
#
_entry.id   AF-A0ABD5TFQ2-F1
#
_cell.length_a   1.000
_cell.length_b   1.000
_cell.length_c   1.000
_cell.angle_alpha   90.00
_cell.angle_beta   90.00
_cell.angle_gamma   90.00
#
_symmetry.space_group_name_H-M   'P 1'
#
loop_
_entity.id
_entity.type
_entity.pdbx_description
1 polymer ?
#
loop_
_entity_poly.entity_id
_entity_poly.type
_entity_poly.pdbx_seq_one_letter_code
_entity_poly.pdbx_strand_id
1 'polypeptide(L)'
;MPSLLERLLGEDTPDEQVDLESRQEAADEALRAAVDRAGNPVEDCGVTAVAVVNEGPDGQPVVVPVARFSLGEDVETPDRDLAWDLVGEAAAAMREPFGDVFVRHYDVQFTFDGDELFEAEECRRVLLSTDLADRYGTDPSFSAGDLRAAVEAADDIDDEVAPVAWGEPVDYSRSDDAAVVVAGTAAATAASASAASCAGAGAAAGAGGGAC
;
A
#
# COMPACT_ATOMS: atom_id res chain seq x y z
N MET A 1 20.65 22.43 -9.39
CA MET A 1 20.10 21.10 -9.71
C MET A 1 18.86 20.97 -8.85
N PRO A 2 17.67 20.80 -9.44
CA PRO A 2 16.45 20.55 -8.68
C PRO A 2 16.59 19.24 -7.90
N SER A 3 15.94 19.15 -6.75
CA SER A 3 15.87 17.93 -5.96
C SER A 3 15.00 16.87 -6.66
N LEU A 4 15.20 15.59 -6.33
CA LEU A 4 14.41 14.48 -6.88
C LEU A 4 12.91 14.65 -6.61
N LEU A 5 12.55 15.24 -5.47
CA LEU A 5 11.17 15.61 -5.14
C LEU A 5 10.64 16.73 -6.04
N GLU A 6 11.39 17.80 -6.28
CA GLU A 6 10.98 18.85 -7.24
C GLU A 6 10.83 18.29 -8.66
N ARG A 7 11.61 17.26 -9.02
CA ARG A 7 11.51 16.55 -10.31
C ARG A 7 10.26 15.63 -10.42
N LEU A 8 9.70 15.21 -9.29
CA LEU A 8 8.53 14.32 -9.24
C LEU A 8 7.22 15.08 -8.98
N LEU A 9 7.31 16.27 -8.37
CA LEU A 9 6.17 17.12 -7.97
C LEU A 9 5.82 18.22 -9.00
N GLY A 10 6.57 18.34 -10.10
CA GLY A 10 6.10 19.08 -11.27
C GLY A 10 6.07 20.60 -11.17
N GLU A 11 7.01 21.24 -10.47
CA GLU A 11 7.17 22.70 -10.49
C GLU A 11 8.44 23.08 -11.31
N ASP A 12 8.24 23.55 -12.54
CA ASP A 12 9.21 24.17 -13.46
C ASP A 12 10.29 23.29 -14.15
N THR A 13 9.94 22.55 -15.23
CA THR A 13 10.64 22.49 -16.57
C THR A 13 10.07 21.39 -17.51
N PRO A 14 10.18 21.53 -18.86
CA PRO A 14 9.30 20.88 -19.83
C PRO A 14 9.70 19.44 -20.24
N ASP A 15 8.67 18.64 -20.53
CA ASP A 15 8.66 17.39 -21.33
C ASP A 15 9.47 16.19 -20.79
N GLU A 16 9.05 15.57 -19.67
CA GLU A 16 9.20 14.12 -19.31
C GLU A 16 9.14 13.84 -17.78
N GLN A 17 8.63 14.74 -16.95
CA GLN A 17 8.46 14.46 -15.52
C GLN A 17 7.20 13.60 -15.30
N VAL A 18 7.38 12.47 -14.62
CA VAL A 18 6.30 11.56 -14.25
C VAL A 18 5.51 12.19 -13.11
N ASP A 19 4.35 12.77 -13.43
CA ASP A 19 3.40 13.29 -12.43
C ASP A 19 2.80 12.15 -11.58
N LEU A 20 3.46 11.81 -10.47
CA LEU A 20 3.02 10.75 -9.56
C LEU A 20 1.83 11.17 -8.70
N GLU A 21 1.64 12.48 -8.46
CA GLU A 21 0.54 13.01 -7.67
C GLU A 21 -0.79 12.80 -8.40
N SER A 22 -0.90 13.23 -9.67
CA SER A 22 -2.11 13.02 -10.46
C SER A 22 -2.45 11.53 -10.63
N ARG A 23 -1.43 10.66 -10.71
CA ARG A 23 -1.63 9.20 -10.79
C ARG A 23 -2.16 8.62 -9.49
N GLN A 24 -1.63 9.08 -8.35
CA GLN A 24 -2.15 8.70 -7.05
C GLN A 24 -3.61 9.11 -6.90
N GLU A 25 -3.95 10.36 -7.25
CA GLU A 25 -5.34 10.86 -7.18
C GLU A 25 -6.29 10.06 -8.07
N ALA A 26 -5.88 9.74 -9.30
CA ALA A 26 -6.67 8.91 -10.21
C ALA A 26 -6.90 7.49 -9.65
N ALA A 27 -5.86 6.88 -9.08
CA ALA A 27 -5.97 5.56 -8.47
C ALA A 27 -6.83 5.57 -7.19
N ASP A 28 -6.74 6.64 -6.40
CA ASP A 28 -7.54 6.86 -5.20
C ASP A 28 -9.03 7.03 -5.54
N GLU A 29 -9.36 7.85 -6.54
CA GLU A 29 -10.73 8.01 -7.04
C GLU A 29 -11.27 6.69 -7.59
N ALA A 30 -10.47 5.96 -8.38
CA ALA A 30 -10.86 4.67 -8.94
C ALA A 30 -11.14 3.63 -7.85
N LEU A 31 -10.30 3.56 -6.81
CA LEU A 31 -10.45 2.64 -5.70
C LEU A 31 -11.73 2.93 -4.91
N ARG A 32 -11.93 4.18 -4.50
CA ARG A 32 -13.14 4.57 -3.76
C ARG A 32 -14.41 4.26 -4.54
N ALA A 33 -14.44 4.61 -5.83
CA ALA A 33 -15.58 4.32 -6.68
C ALA A 33 -15.85 2.81 -6.87
N ALA A 34 -14.82 1.97 -6.81
CA ALA A 34 -14.93 0.52 -6.90
C ALA A 34 -15.50 -0.07 -5.60
N VAL A 35 -14.95 0.32 -4.45
CA VAL A 35 -15.39 -0.10 -3.12
C VAL A 35 -16.83 0.31 -2.85
N ASP A 36 -17.20 1.56 -3.16
CA ASP A 36 -18.57 2.07 -3.03
C ASP A 36 -19.57 1.28 -3.87
N ARG A 37 -19.16 0.89 -5.08
CA ARG A 37 -20.00 0.12 -6.00
C ARG A 37 -20.19 -1.33 -5.54
N ALA A 38 -19.15 -1.93 -4.98
CA ALA A 38 -19.20 -3.27 -4.42
C ALA A 38 -20.01 -3.31 -3.11
N GLY A 39 -20.09 -2.19 -2.39
CA GLY A 39 -20.79 -2.09 -1.11
C GLY A 39 -20.05 -2.81 0.01
N ASN A 40 -18.71 -2.86 -0.07
CA ASN A 40 -17.88 -3.52 0.91
C ASN A 40 -17.90 -2.76 2.25
N PRO A 41 -18.05 -3.45 3.39
CA PRO A 41 -18.12 -2.81 4.70
C PRO A 41 -16.70 -2.45 5.18
N VAL A 42 -16.18 -1.32 4.73
CA VAL A 42 -14.94 -0.70 5.23
C VAL A 42 -15.25 0.69 5.77
N GLU A 43 -14.52 1.12 6.78
CA GLU A 43 -14.69 2.47 7.36
C GLU A 43 -14.10 3.55 6.46
N ASP A 44 -12.93 3.26 5.89
CA ASP A 44 -12.25 4.15 4.95
C ASP A 44 -11.37 3.36 3.98
N CYS A 45 -11.12 3.94 2.82
CA CYS A 45 -10.17 3.40 1.84
C CYS A 45 -9.56 4.48 0.95
N GLY A 46 -8.36 4.21 0.45
CA GLY A 46 -7.71 5.06 -0.54
C GLY A 46 -6.33 4.58 -0.97
N VAL A 47 -5.82 5.22 -2.03
CA VAL A 47 -4.41 5.09 -2.43
C VAL A 47 -3.64 6.20 -1.74
N THR A 48 -3.06 5.87 -0.59
CA THR A 48 -2.57 6.87 0.37
C THR A 48 -1.16 7.35 0.10
N ALA A 49 -0.37 6.59 -0.66
CA ALA A 49 1.00 6.95 -0.97
C ALA A 49 1.53 6.30 -2.25
N VAL A 50 2.55 6.94 -2.82
CA VAL A 50 3.42 6.33 -3.85
C VAL A 50 4.86 6.45 -3.37
N ALA A 51 5.47 5.33 -3.01
CA ALA A 51 6.86 5.28 -2.61
C ALA A 51 7.76 5.09 -3.83
N VAL A 52 8.67 6.03 -4.07
CA VAL A 52 9.76 5.86 -5.04
C VAL A 52 10.91 5.18 -4.32
N VAL A 53 11.20 3.94 -4.67
CA VAL A 53 12.13 3.07 -3.93
C VAL A 53 13.46 2.85 -4.62
N ASN A 54 13.57 3.24 -5.90
CA ASN A 54 14.81 3.19 -6.66
C ASN A 54 14.70 4.05 -7.93
N GLU A 55 15.81 4.21 -8.64
CA GLU A 55 15.86 4.76 -9.99
C GLU A 55 16.42 3.73 -10.97
N GLY A 56 15.78 3.61 -12.13
CA GLY A 56 16.26 2.81 -13.25
C GLY A 56 17.52 3.40 -13.89
N PRO A 57 18.17 2.65 -14.81
CA PRO A 57 19.42 3.08 -15.45
C PRO A 57 19.31 4.40 -16.22
N ASP A 58 18.10 4.73 -16.72
CA ASP A 58 17.80 5.96 -17.44
C ASP A 58 17.19 7.05 -16.54
N GLY A 59 17.25 6.88 -15.21
CA GLY A 59 16.69 7.82 -14.23
C GLY A 59 15.16 7.78 -14.13
N GLN A 60 14.53 6.70 -14.57
CA GLN A 60 13.10 6.44 -14.43
C GLN A 60 12.78 6.00 -12.98
N PRO A 61 11.72 6.52 -12.34
CA PRO A 61 11.39 6.12 -10.98
C PRO A 61 10.88 4.68 -10.93
N VAL A 62 11.37 3.92 -9.96
CA VAL A 62 10.83 2.61 -9.54
C VAL A 62 9.91 2.86 -8.36
N VAL A 63 8.61 2.60 -8.54
CA VAL A 63 7.58 2.99 -7.58
C VAL A 63 6.86 1.80 -6.93
N VAL A 64 6.29 2.04 -5.76
CA VAL A 64 5.40 1.16 -5.03
C VAL A 64 4.15 1.97 -4.65
N PRO A 65 3.04 1.82 -5.39
CA PRO A 65 1.75 2.36 -4.99
C PRO A 65 1.23 1.63 -3.75
N VAL A 66 0.70 2.39 -2.79
CA VAL A 66 0.20 1.88 -1.51
C VAL A 66 -1.29 2.18 -1.37
N ALA A 67 -2.10 1.14 -1.35
CA ALA A 67 -3.52 1.21 -1.00
C ALA A 67 -3.70 0.87 0.48
N ARG A 68 -4.61 1.57 1.15
CA ARG A 68 -4.93 1.32 2.56
C ARG A 68 -6.44 1.18 2.75
N PHE A 69 -6.82 0.21 3.58
CA PHE A 69 -8.20 -0.03 4.01
C PHE A 69 -8.26 -0.02 5.54
N SER A 70 -9.20 0.76 6.09
CA SER A 70 -9.56 0.72 7.51
C SER A 70 -10.78 -0.19 7.66
N LEU A 71 -10.63 -1.32 8.35
CA LEU A 71 -11.67 -2.35 8.48
C LEU A 71 -12.62 -2.11 9.66
N GLY A 72 -12.23 -1.32 10.65
CA GLY A 72 -12.99 -1.17 11.89
C GLY A 72 -12.10 -1.19 13.13
N GLU A 73 -12.35 -0.26 14.06
CA GLU A 73 -11.83 -0.33 15.43
C GLU A 73 -12.31 -1.62 16.14
N ASP A 74 -13.55 -2.04 15.90
CA ASP A 74 -14.17 -3.24 16.50
C ASP A 74 -13.74 -4.58 15.85
N VAL A 75 -12.81 -4.58 14.89
CA VAL A 75 -12.45 -5.78 14.10
C VAL A 75 -11.18 -6.43 14.64
N GLU A 76 -11.32 -7.31 15.64
CA GLU A 76 -10.17 -8.08 16.21
C GLU A 76 -9.58 -9.10 15.23
N THR A 77 -10.38 -9.63 14.31
CA THR A 77 -9.94 -10.62 13.32
C THR A 77 -10.58 -10.33 11.97
N PRO A 78 -9.81 -9.82 10.99
CA PRO A 78 -10.31 -9.52 9.66
C PRO A 78 -10.90 -10.74 8.97
N ASP A 79 -12.04 -10.54 8.30
CA ASP A 79 -12.54 -11.51 7.33
C ASP A 79 -11.58 -11.58 6.15
N ARG A 80 -10.91 -12.73 6.02
CA ARG A 80 -9.90 -12.97 4.98
C ARG A 80 -10.51 -12.94 3.60
N ASP A 81 -11.75 -13.38 3.42
CA ASP A 81 -12.39 -13.41 2.11
C ASP A 81 -12.71 -11.98 1.65
N LEU A 82 -13.25 -11.15 2.55
CA LEU A 82 -13.43 -9.72 2.31
C LEU A 82 -12.10 -9.02 2.02
N ALA A 83 -11.05 -9.30 2.80
CA ALA A 83 -9.73 -8.70 2.57
C ALA A 83 -9.22 -9.01 1.16
N TRP A 84 -9.41 -10.23 0.67
CA TRP A 84 -9.01 -10.62 -0.68
C TRP A 84 -9.86 -10.01 -1.79
N ASP A 85 -11.15 -9.78 -1.56
CA ASP A 85 -11.99 -9.00 -2.47
C ASP A 85 -11.47 -7.56 -2.59
N LEU A 86 -11.12 -6.94 -1.45
CA LEU A 86 -10.53 -5.59 -1.41
C LEU A 86 -9.14 -5.52 -2.08
N VAL A 87 -8.30 -6.56 -1.93
CA VAL A 87 -7.04 -6.68 -2.68
C VAL A 87 -7.29 -6.65 -4.19
N GLY A 88 -8.32 -7.35 -4.65
CA GLY A 88 -8.71 -7.35 -6.06
C GLY A 88 -9.12 -5.95 -6.55
N GLU A 89 -9.96 -5.25 -5.78
CA GLU A 89 -10.37 -3.88 -6.11
C GLU A 89 -9.17 -2.92 -6.15
N ALA A 90 -8.26 -3.02 -5.19
CA ALA A 90 -7.04 -2.23 -5.16
C ALA A 90 -6.11 -2.52 -6.35
N ALA A 91 -5.91 -3.80 -6.69
CA ALA A 91 -5.11 -4.21 -7.83
C ALA A 91 -5.66 -3.63 -9.14
N ALA A 92 -6.98 -3.72 -9.34
CA ALA A 92 -7.64 -3.18 -10.52
C ALA A 92 -7.54 -1.64 -10.59
N ALA A 93 -7.75 -0.95 -9.46
CA ALA A 93 -7.71 0.50 -9.38
C ALA A 93 -6.31 1.10 -9.61
N MET A 94 -5.26 0.45 -9.10
CA MET A 94 -3.88 0.94 -9.26
C MET A 94 -3.24 0.55 -10.60
N ARG A 95 -3.76 -0.45 -11.30
CA ARG A 95 -3.12 -0.96 -12.52
C ARG A 95 -3.07 0.08 -13.65
N GLU A 96 -4.19 0.75 -13.93
CA GLU A 96 -4.29 1.66 -15.07
C GLU A 96 -3.53 2.99 -14.85
N PRO A 97 -3.68 3.68 -13.71
CA PRO A 97 -2.96 4.94 -13.45
C PRO A 97 -1.44 4.78 -13.37
N PHE A 98 -0.94 3.59 -13.04
CA PHE A 98 0.49 3.29 -12.94
C PHE A 98 1.03 2.43 -14.09
N GLY A 99 0.25 2.19 -15.15
CA GLY A 99 0.61 1.28 -16.24
C GLY A 99 1.81 1.72 -17.11
N ASP A 100 2.15 3.00 -17.05
CA ASP A 100 3.21 3.67 -17.82
C ASP A 100 4.43 4.05 -16.96
N VAL A 101 4.49 3.60 -15.71
CA VAL A 101 5.65 3.75 -14.82
C VAL A 101 6.18 2.39 -14.39
N PHE A 102 7.44 2.34 -13.94
CA PHE A 102 8.02 1.10 -13.46
C PHE A 102 7.55 0.83 -12.03
N VAL A 103 6.54 -0.04 -11.87
CA VAL A 103 6.06 -0.51 -10.57
C VAL A 103 6.89 -1.72 -10.12
N ARG A 104 7.47 -1.66 -8.92
CA ARG A 104 8.18 -2.81 -8.33
C ARG A 104 7.19 -3.88 -7.86
N HIS A 105 6.18 -3.44 -7.12
CA HIS A 105 5.06 -4.23 -6.60
C HIS A 105 3.96 -3.28 -6.13
N TYR A 106 2.76 -3.79 -5.91
CA TYR A 106 1.67 -3.07 -5.27
C TYR A 106 1.58 -3.48 -3.80
N ASP A 107 1.42 -2.52 -2.91
CA ASP A 107 1.30 -2.75 -1.46
C ASP A 107 -0.14 -2.44 -1.02
N VAL A 108 -0.85 -3.43 -0.48
CA VAL A 108 -2.21 -3.28 0.03
C VAL A 108 -2.22 -3.51 1.52
N GLN A 109 -2.52 -2.46 2.29
CA GLN A 109 -2.48 -2.46 3.75
C GLN A 109 -3.89 -2.47 4.34
N PHE A 110 -4.05 -3.23 5.41
CA PHE A 110 -5.28 -3.37 6.17
C PHE A 110 -5.02 -2.97 7.60
N THR A 111 -5.83 -2.06 8.13
CA THR A 111 -5.78 -1.67 9.53
C THR A 111 -7.09 -1.97 10.25
N PHE A 112 -6.97 -2.45 11.49
CA PHE A 112 -8.06 -3.01 12.29
C PHE A 112 -7.67 -3.04 13.77
N ASP A 113 -8.62 -3.35 14.66
CA ASP A 113 -8.38 -3.55 16.12
C ASP A 113 -7.59 -2.39 16.76
N GLY A 114 -8.14 -1.18 16.65
CA GLY A 114 -7.47 0.05 17.06
C GLY A 114 -8.44 1.06 17.63
N ASP A 115 -8.57 1.08 18.95
CA ASP A 115 -9.32 2.13 19.64
C ASP A 115 -8.45 3.39 19.78
N GLU A 116 -8.99 4.56 19.37
CA GLU A 116 -8.31 5.87 19.33
C GLU A 116 -7.61 6.32 20.63
N LEU A 117 -7.78 5.59 21.74
CA LEU A 117 -7.38 6.02 23.09
C LEU A 117 -6.33 5.14 23.78
N PHE A 118 -6.19 3.84 23.47
CA PHE A 118 -5.32 2.94 24.27
C PHE A 118 -4.70 1.75 23.54
N GLU A 119 -5.31 1.27 22.46
CA GLU A 119 -4.86 0.08 21.73
C GLU A 119 -4.22 0.48 20.40
N ALA A 120 -3.04 -0.08 20.13
CA ALA A 120 -2.33 0.21 18.90
C ALA A 120 -3.01 -0.58 17.78
N GLU A 121 -3.56 0.15 16.81
CA GLU A 121 -4.14 -0.40 15.57
C GLU A 121 -3.24 -1.51 14.99
N GLU A 122 -3.81 -2.69 14.80
CA GLU A 122 -3.14 -3.78 14.08
C GLU A 122 -3.07 -3.44 12.59
N CYS A 123 -1.95 -3.83 11.97
CA CYS A 123 -1.72 -3.61 10.55
C CYS A 123 -1.11 -4.85 9.90
N ARG A 124 -1.67 -5.22 8.74
CA ARG A 124 -1.21 -6.33 7.89
C ARG A 124 -1.22 -5.89 6.44
N ARG A 125 -0.39 -6.52 5.62
CA ARG A 125 -0.34 -6.19 4.19
C ARG A 125 -0.30 -7.39 3.26
N VAL A 126 -0.70 -7.15 2.02
CA VAL A 126 -0.56 -8.05 0.89
C VAL A 126 0.30 -7.36 -0.16
N LEU A 127 1.39 -8.01 -0.58
CA LEU A 127 2.20 -7.53 -1.70
C LEU A 127 1.83 -8.29 -2.96
N LEU A 128 1.50 -7.55 -4.02
CA LEU A 128 1.21 -8.13 -5.32
C LEU A 128 2.37 -7.85 -6.28
N SER A 129 2.85 -8.89 -6.94
CA SER A 129 3.69 -8.70 -8.12
C SER A 129 2.89 -8.10 -9.27
N THR A 130 3.57 -7.37 -10.15
CA THR A 130 2.95 -6.75 -11.33
C THR A 130 2.32 -7.80 -12.25
N ASP A 131 2.96 -8.96 -12.44
CA ASP A 131 2.42 -10.07 -13.22
C ASP A 131 1.07 -10.59 -12.70
N LEU A 132 0.90 -10.66 -11.37
CA LEU A 132 -0.36 -11.11 -10.76
C LEU A 132 -1.45 -10.05 -10.87
N ALA A 133 -1.12 -8.78 -10.64
CA ALA A 133 -2.04 -7.66 -10.82
C ALA A 133 -2.49 -7.53 -12.28
N ASP A 134 -1.57 -7.68 -13.23
CA ASP A 134 -1.87 -7.68 -14.66
C ASP A 134 -2.77 -8.84 -15.06
N ARG A 135 -2.46 -10.05 -14.58
CA ARG A 135 -3.29 -11.22 -14.87
C ARG A 135 -4.71 -11.04 -14.34
N TYR A 136 -4.85 -10.56 -13.10
CA TYR A 136 -6.17 -10.28 -12.51
C TYR A 136 -6.95 -9.22 -13.29
N GLY A 137 -6.29 -8.15 -13.74
CA GLY A 137 -6.95 -7.10 -14.51
C GLY A 137 -7.28 -7.46 -15.97
N THR A 138 -6.68 -8.51 -16.54
CA THR A 138 -6.78 -8.82 -17.99
C THR A 138 -7.45 -10.15 -18.29
N ASP A 139 -7.38 -11.13 -17.39
CA ASP A 139 -7.99 -12.45 -17.55
C ASP A 139 -9.32 -12.52 -16.77
N PRO A 140 -10.48 -12.40 -17.42
CA PRO A 140 -11.78 -12.42 -16.71
C PRO A 140 -12.11 -13.79 -16.09
N SER A 141 -11.33 -14.84 -16.38
CA SER A 141 -11.45 -16.14 -15.72
C SER A 141 -10.60 -16.28 -14.46
N PHE A 142 -9.71 -15.32 -14.20
CA PHE A 142 -8.85 -15.30 -13.02
C PHE A 142 -9.53 -14.53 -11.89
N SER A 143 -10.13 -15.26 -10.95
CA SER A 143 -10.92 -14.69 -9.85
C SER A 143 -10.06 -14.19 -8.69
N ALA A 144 -10.67 -13.46 -7.74
CA ALA A 144 -9.99 -13.06 -6.50
C ALA A 144 -9.50 -14.28 -5.69
N GLY A 145 -10.24 -15.40 -5.74
CA GLY A 145 -9.81 -16.67 -5.16
C GLY A 145 -8.58 -17.27 -5.85
N ASP A 146 -8.48 -17.14 -7.18
CA ASP A 146 -7.29 -17.56 -7.93
C ASP A 146 -6.09 -16.65 -7.65
N LEU A 147 -6.32 -15.34 -7.51
CA LEU A 147 -5.31 -14.38 -7.09
C LEU A 147 -4.75 -14.73 -5.71
N ARG A 148 -5.63 -14.93 -4.73
CA ARG A 148 -5.27 -15.39 -3.38
C ARG A 148 -4.41 -16.64 -3.44
N ALA A 149 -4.88 -17.69 -4.12
CA ALA A 149 -4.16 -18.95 -4.20
C ALA A 149 -2.79 -18.79 -4.87
N ALA A 150 -2.68 -17.91 -5.87
CA ALA A 150 -1.42 -17.64 -6.54
C ALA A 150 -0.42 -16.86 -5.66
N VAL A 151 -0.88 -15.87 -4.89
CA VAL A 151 -0.02 -15.16 -3.92
C VAL A 151 0.41 -16.12 -2.82
N GLU A 152 -0.52 -16.83 -2.17
CA GLU A 152 -0.20 -17.78 -1.08
C GLU A 152 0.77 -18.89 -1.53
N ALA A 153 0.71 -19.33 -2.80
CA ALA A 153 1.62 -20.34 -3.33
C ALA A 153 3.01 -19.80 -3.69
N ALA A 154 3.14 -18.50 -3.92
CA ALA A 154 4.37 -17.84 -4.32
C ALA A 154 5.04 -17.05 -3.19
N ASP A 155 4.34 -16.86 -2.07
CA ASP A 155 4.87 -16.32 -0.82
C ASP A 155 6.03 -17.19 -0.32
N ASP A 156 7.21 -16.58 -0.21
CA ASP A 156 8.45 -17.25 0.19
C ASP A 156 8.85 -16.97 1.65
N ILE A 157 7.94 -16.39 2.44
CA ILE A 157 8.09 -15.98 3.85
C ILE A 157 8.94 -14.71 4.02
N ASP A 158 9.58 -14.21 2.96
CA ASP A 158 10.30 -12.94 3.00
C ASP A 158 9.34 -11.78 2.71
N ASP A 159 8.92 -11.09 3.76
CA ASP A 159 8.03 -9.93 3.66
C ASP A 159 8.61 -8.79 2.78
N GLU A 160 9.91 -8.78 2.48
CA GLU A 160 10.53 -7.78 1.59
C GLU A 160 10.36 -8.09 0.09
N VAL A 161 9.96 -9.32 -0.27
CA VAL A 161 9.91 -9.80 -1.66
C VAL A 161 8.48 -10.17 -2.05
N ALA A 162 7.90 -9.40 -2.96
CA ALA A 162 6.59 -9.74 -3.50
C ALA A 162 6.62 -11.05 -4.30
N PRO A 163 5.57 -11.90 -4.21
CA PRO A 163 4.30 -11.66 -3.51
C PRO A 163 4.32 -12.06 -2.03
N VAL A 164 3.55 -11.36 -1.20
CA VAL A 164 3.45 -11.62 0.25
C VAL A 164 1.97 -11.76 0.63
N ALA A 165 1.62 -12.85 1.29
CA ALA A 165 0.26 -13.13 1.75
C ALA A 165 0.14 -12.87 3.25
N TRP A 166 -0.21 -11.63 3.62
CA TRP A 166 -0.48 -11.20 5.01
C TRP A 166 0.75 -11.00 5.89
N GLY A 167 1.71 -10.21 5.38
CA GLY A 167 2.95 -9.88 6.07
C GLY A 167 2.84 -8.68 7.02
N GLU A 168 3.96 -8.36 7.66
CA GLU A 168 4.14 -7.16 8.48
C GLU A 168 4.20 -5.90 7.60
N PRO A 169 3.65 -4.76 8.07
CA PRO A 169 3.68 -3.51 7.31
C PRO A 169 5.09 -2.93 7.21
N VAL A 170 5.36 -2.19 6.13
CA VAL A 170 6.60 -1.44 5.93
C VAL A 170 6.32 0.05 5.92
N ASP A 171 7.16 0.79 6.64
CA ASP A 171 7.24 2.24 6.56
C ASP A 171 8.29 2.65 5.52
N TYR A 172 7.81 2.99 4.32
CA TYR A 172 8.65 3.45 3.22
C TYR A 172 9.31 4.81 3.50
N SER A 173 8.86 5.59 4.49
CA SER A 173 9.48 6.88 4.80
C SER A 173 10.84 6.76 5.50
N ARG A 174 11.18 5.57 6.01
CA ARG A 174 12.45 5.29 6.71
C ARG A 174 13.51 4.58 5.85
N SER A 175 13.19 4.22 4.62
CA SER A 175 14.17 3.58 3.73
C SER A 175 15.14 4.62 3.19
N ASP A 176 16.44 4.34 3.26
CA ASP A 176 17.54 5.29 2.96
C ASP A 176 17.48 5.91 1.54
N ASP A 177 16.78 5.27 0.60
CA ASP A 177 16.63 5.69 -0.80
C ASP A 177 15.18 6.04 -1.20
N ALA A 178 14.24 6.08 -0.24
CA ALA A 178 12.83 6.24 -0.55
C ALA A 178 12.33 7.69 -0.46
N ALA A 179 11.62 8.13 -1.50
CA ALA A 179 10.83 9.37 -1.50
C ALA A 179 9.34 9.03 -1.54
N VAL A 180 8.53 9.58 -0.64
CA VAL A 180 7.09 9.28 -0.57
C VAL A 180 6.30 10.47 -1.06
N VAL A 181 5.46 10.26 -2.08
CA VAL A 181 4.47 11.23 -2.55
C VAL A 181 3.14 10.96 -1.84
N VAL A 182 2.54 12.00 -1.28
CA VAL A 182 1.22 11.98 -0.64
C VAL A 182 0.42 13.17 -1.16
N ALA A 183 -0.52 12.91 -2.07
CA ALA A 183 -1.43 13.92 -2.58
C ALA A 183 -2.31 14.49 -1.45
N GLY A 184 -2.38 15.82 -1.36
CA GLY A 184 -3.00 16.57 -0.28
C GLY A 184 -4.53 16.48 -0.25
N THR A 185 -5.07 15.40 0.32
CA THR A 185 -6.45 15.37 0.85
C THR A 185 -6.40 15.33 2.38
N ALA A 186 -7.40 15.91 3.04
CA ALA A 186 -7.43 16.10 4.50
C ALA A 186 -7.35 14.80 5.34
N ALA A 187 -7.36 13.61 4.70
CA ALA A 187 -7.03 12.32 5.31
C ALA A 187 -5.51 12.13 5.58
N ALA A 188 -4.64 12.94 4.96
CA ALA A 188 -3.18 12.84 5.08
C ALA A 188 -2.64 13.11 6.50
N THR A 189 -3.35 13.88 7.33
CA THR A 189 -2.96 14.09 8.73
C THR A 189 -3.24 12.89 9.63
N ALA A 190 -4.14 11.99 9.24
CA ALA A 190 -4.31 10.70 9.88
C ALA A 190 -3.30 9.69 9.31
N ALA A 191 -3.15 9.61 7.98
CA ALA A 191 -2.25 8.66 7.32
C ALA A 191 -0.76 8.78 7.72
N SER A 192 -0.26 10.00 7.96
CA SER A 192 1.12 10.22 8.43
C SER A 192 1.32 9.96 9.93
N ALA A 193 0.24 10.02 10.73
CA ALA A 193 0.26 9.57 12.12
C ALA A 193 0.18 8.03 12.21
N SER A 194 -0.58 7.40 11.32
CA SER A 194 -0.80 5.95 11.30
C SER A 194 0.35 5.15 10.64
N ALA A 195 1.12 5.77 9.74
CA ALA A 195 2.37 5.18 9.22
C ALA A 195 3.46 5.13 10.31
N ALA A 196 3.47 6.12 11.22
CA ALA A 196 4.39 6.15 12.35
C ALA A 196 4.01 5.16 13.46
N SER A 197 2.73 4.79 13.58
CA SER A 197 2.26 3.80 14.56
C SER A 197 2.36 2.35 14.06
N CYS A 198 2.28 2.09 12.75
CA CYS A 198 2.30 0.72 12.22
C CYS A 198 3.72 0.11 12.12
N ALA A 199 4.78 0.91 12.06
CA ALA A 199 6.17 0.44 11.96
C ALA A 199 6.93 0.33 13.29
N GLY A 200 6.25 0.32 14.43
CA GLY A 200 6.94 0.25 15.72
C GLY A 200 6.08 0.10 16.96
N ALA A 201 5.61 -1.13 17.22
CA ALA A 201 5.28 -1.59 18.57
C ALA A 201 5.78 -3.02 18.88
N GLY A 202 6.73 -3.53 18.09
CA GLY A 202 7.32 -4.86 18.25
C GLY A 202 8.71 -4.88 18.91
N ALA A 203 8.93 -4.14 20.01
CA ALA A 203 10.19 -4.25 20.75
C ALA A 203 10.05 -3.91 22.25
N ALA A 204 9.63 -4.90 23.05
CA ALA A 204 10.24 -5.21 24.37
C ALA A 204 9.49 -6.35 25.08
N ALA A 205 9.68 -7.60 24.62
CA ALA A 205 9.59 -8.76 25.49
C ALA A 205 11.02 -9.30 25.71
N GLY A 206 11.60 -9.07 26.89
CA GLY A 206 12.84 -9.76 27.25
C GLY A 206 13.73 -9.15 28.34
N ALA A 207 13.67 -9.78 29.52
CA ALA A 207 14.74 -9.96 30.50
C ALA A 207 15.07 -8.84 31.52
N GLY A 208 14.91 -9.22 32.80
CA GLY A 208 15.53 -8.53 33.93
C GLY A 208 15.07 -9.06 35.28
N GLY A 209 15.57 -10.23 35.70
CA GLY A 209 15.43 -10.66 37.09
C GLY A 209 16.32 -9.86 38.05
N GLY A 210 15.93 -9.81 39.33
CA GLY A 210 16.86 -9.64 40.45
C GLY A 210 16.57 -8.52 41.45
N ALA A 211 16.24 -8.96 42.68
CA ALA A 211 16.51 -8.36 43.98
C ALA A 211 15.79 -7.05 44.40
N CYS A 212 14.90 -7.15 45.39
CA CYS A 212 15.16 -6.82 46.80
C CYS A 212 14.17 -7.59 47.69
#